data_AF-A0A6B3CGI4-F1
#
_entry.id   AF-A0A6B3CGI4-F1
#
_cell.length_a   1.000
_cell.length_b   1.000
_cell.length_c   1.000
_cell.angle_alpha   90.00
_cell.angle_beta   90.00
_cell.angle_gamma   90.00
#
_symmetry.space_group_name_H-M   'P 1'
#
loop_
_entity.id
_entity.type
_entity.pdbx_description
1 polymer ?
#
loop_
_entity_poly.entity_id
_entity_poly.type
_entity_poly.pdbx_seq_one_letter_code
_entity_poly.pdbx_strand_id
1 'polypeptide(L)'
;LAKLKCAYVAVGHSERRQYHAETDEIVNAKVKAAYKHGLTPILCVGEELEVREAGNHVEHTLAQVEGGLKDLPAEQAETVVIAYEP
;
A
#
# COMPACT_ATOMS: atom_id res chain seq x y z
N LEU A 1 -1.68 -17.78 -3.16
CA LEU A 1 -2.61 -17.17 -2.18
C LEU A 1 -4.06 -17.55 -2.47
N ALA A 2 -4.65 -17.13 -3.60
CA ALA A 2 -6.05 -17.45 -3.94
C ALA A 2 -6.40 -18.96 -3.90
N LYS A 3 -5.56 -19.84 -4.45
CA LYS A 3 -5.76 -21.31 -4.37
C LYS A 3 -5.79 -21.87 -2.94
N LEU A 4 -5.17 -21.16 -2.00
CA LEU A 4 -5.18 -21.49 -0.56
C LEU A 4 -6.32 -20.78 0.19
N LYS A 5 -7.22 -20.08 -0.53
CA LYS A 5 -8.36 -19.33 0.02
C LYS A 5 -7.98 -18.18 0.96
N CYS A 6 -6.79 -17.59 0.79
CA CYS A 6 -6.46 -16.33 1.45
C CYS A 6 -7.39 -15.21 0.93
N ALA A 7 -8.00 -14.44 1.83
CA ALA A 7 -8.88 -13.33 1.48
C ALA A 7 -8.13 -11.99 1.34
N TYR A 8 -7.09 -11.79 2.14
CA TYR A 8 -6.33 -10.55 2.21
C TYR A 8 -4.84 -10.76 1.92
N VAL A 9 -4.16 -9.68 1.55
CA VAL A 9 -2.70 -9.63 1.42
C VAL A 9 -2.18 -8.25 1.82
N ALA A 10 -1.22 -8.20 2.74
CA ALA A 10 -0.53 -6.96 3.07
C ALA A 10 0.46 -6.58 1.96
N VAL A 11 0.49 -5.31 1.59
CA VAL A 11 1.36 -4.74 0.54
C VAL A 11 1.95 -3.42 1.03
N GLY A 12 3.21 -3.15 0.70
CA GLY A 12 3.85 -1.89 1.08
C GLY A 12 4.14 -1.70 2.57
N HIS A 13 4.17 -2.76 3.37
CA HIS A 13 4.55 -2.67 4.80
C HIS A 13 5.91 -2.00 4.96
N SER A 14 6.06 -1.13 5.97
CA SER A 14 7.28 -0.36 6.28
C SER A 14 8.57 -1.18 6.18
N GLU A 15 8.65 -2.33 6.86
CA GLU A 15 9.77 -3.27 6.79
C GLU A 15 10.16 -3.69 5.35
N ARG A 16 9.16 -3.82 4.46
CA ARG A 16 9.41 -4.18 3.06
C ARG A 16 9.90 -3.01 2.24
N ARG A 17 9.40 -1.81 2.50
CA ARG A 17 9.90 -0.57 1.87
C ARG A 17 11.36 -0.35 2.27
N GLN A 18 11.67 -0.46 3.57
CA GLN A 18 12.99 -0.21 4.13
C GLN A 18 14.02 -1.29 3.76
N TYR A 19 13.68 -2.58 3.92
CA TYR A 19 14.66 -3.67 3.81
C TYR A 19 14.61 -4.43 2.49
N HIS A 20 13.56 -4.25 1.69
CA HIS A 20 13.34 -5.00 0.45
C HIS A 20 13.16 -4.12 -0.80
N ALA A 21 13.48 -2.82 -0.69
CA ALA A 21 13.43 -1.84 -1.78
C ALA A 21 12.06 -1.80 -2.49
N GLU A 22 10.98 -1.91 -1.72
CA GLU A 22 9.62 -1.88 -2.24
C GLU A 22 9.20 -0.43 -2.50
N THR A 23 9.26 0.00 -3.76
CA THR A 23 8.83 1.35 -4.19
C THR A 23 7.32 1.43 -4.38
N ASP A 24 6.77 2.64 -4.49
CA ASP A 24 5.33 2.84 -4.73
C ASP A 24 4.86 2.19 -6.04
N GLU A 25 5.70 2.14 -7.08
CA GLU A 25 5.38 1.44 -8.33
C GLU A 25 5.25 -0.07 -8.10
N ILE A 26 6.12 -0.66 -7.28
CA ILE A 26 6.06 -2.08 -6.92
C ILE A 26 4.81 -2.34 -6.08
N VAL A 27 4.51 -1.47 -5.11
CA VAL A 27 3.31 -1.57 -4.27
C VAL A 27 2.04 -1.49 -5.12
N ASN A 28 1.95 -0.53 -6.06
CA ASN A 28 0.82 -0.41 -6.98
C ASN A 28 0.63 -1.66 -7.84
N ALA A 29 1.72 -2.21 -8.37
CA ALA A 29 1.67 -3.46 -9.13
C ALA A 29 1.13 -4.63 -8.27
N LYS A 30 1.49 -4.69 -6.99
CA LYS A 30 0.97 -5.68 -6.04
C LYS A 30 -0.50 -5.46 -5.68
N VAL A 31 -0.94 -4.21 -5.47
CA VAL A 31 -2.35 -3.86 -5.26
C VAL A 31 -3.20 -4.36 -6.43
N LYS A 32 -2.81 -4.01 -7.67
CA LYS A 32 -3.51 -4.46 -8.88
C LYS A 32 -3.49 -5.98 -9.03
N ALA A 33 -2.37 -6.63 -8.72
CA ALA A 33 -2.26 -8.08 -8.75
C ALA A 33 -3.16 -8.77 -7.70
N ALA A 34 -3.30 -8.20 -6.50
CA ALA A 34 -4.19 -8.71 -5.46
C ALA A 34 -5.64 -8.75 -5.98
N TYR A 35 -6.14 -7.63 -6.49
CA TYR A 35 -7.49 -7.57 -7.05
C TYR A 35 -7.68 -8.47 -8.26
N LYS A 36 -6.72 -8.52 -9.19
CA LYS A 36 -6.74 -9.43 -10.35
C LYS A 36 -6.91 -10.89 -9.93
N HIS A 37 -6.44 -11.26 -8.75
CA HIS A 37 -6.51 -12.61 -8.22
C HIS A 37 -7.57 -12.79 -7.11
N GLY A 38 -8.46 -11.82 -6.93
CA GLY A 38 -9.58 -11.92 -5.98
C GLY A 38 -9.17 -11.82 -4.51
N LEU A 39 -8.07 -11.15 -4.20
CA LEU A 39 -7.68 -10.79 -2.84
C LEU A 39 -7.90 -9.31 -2.59
N THR A 40 -8.32 -8.95 -1.38
CA THR A 40 -8.38 -7.55 -0.94
C THR A 40 -7.00 -7.12 -0.42
N PRO A 41 -6.36 -6.09 -1.00
CA PRO A 41 -5.09 -5.59 -0.50
C PRO A 41 -5.29 -4.80 0.80
N ILE A 42 -4.35 -4.99 1.72
CA ILE A 42 -4.12 -4.12 2.88
C ILE A 42 -2.89 -3.28 2.53
N LEU A 43 -3.12 -2.05 2.08
CA LEU A 43 -2.09 -1.10 1.67
C LEU A 43 -1.54 -0.38 2.91
N CYS A 44 -0.30 -0.71 3.27
CA CYS A 44 0.42 -0.02 4.34
C CYS A 44 1.04 1.27 3.80
N VAL A 45 0.86 2.35 4.56
CA VAL A 45 1.42 3.69 4.31
C VAL A 45 1.89 4.29 5.63
N GLY A 46 2.90 5.15 5.57
CA GLY A 46 3.54 5.67 6.77
C GLY A 46 4.83 6.38 6.45
N GLU A 47 5.21 7.27 7.35
CA GLU A 47 6.42 8.07 7.26
C GLU A 47 7.52 7.58 8.22
N GLU A 48 8.78 7.91 7.93
CA GLU A 48 9.86 7.76 8.92
C GLU A 48 9.87 8.93 9.91
N LEU A 49 10.51 8.76 11.06
CA LEU A 49 10.57 9.75 12.14
C LEU A 49 11.05 11.11 11.63
N GLU A 50 12.05 11.13 10.76
CA GLU A 50 12.65 12.33 10.19
C GLU A 50 11.65 13.13 9.34
N VAL A 51 10.78 12.43 8.59
CA VAL A 51 9.71 13.04 7.79
C VAL A 51 8.63 13.63 8.70
N ARG A 52 8.33 12.94 9.81
CA ARG A 52 7.37 13.41 10.81
C ARG A 52 7.86 14.65 11.54
N GLU A 53 9.10 14.64 12.01
CA GLU A 53 9.73 15.77 12.71
C GLU A 53 9.91 16.99 11.79
N ALA A 54 10.09 16.78 10.48
CA ALA A 54 10.08 17.83 9.48
C ALA A 54 8.68 18.41 9.18
N GLY A 55 7.60 17.82 9.71
CA GLY A 55 6.22 18.26 9.49
C GLY A 55 5.60 17.79 8.18
N ASN A 56 6.26 16.88 7.44
CA ASN A 56 5.85 16.47 6.09
C ASN A 56 5.09 15.13 6.05
N HIS A 57 4.76 14.55 7.21
CA HIS A 57 4.12 13.23 7.31
C HIS A 57 2.82 13.09 6.51
N VAL A 58 1.98 14.14 6.50
CA VAL A 58 0.72 14.12 5.74
C VAL A 58 0.98 14.05 4.23
N GLU A 59 1.86 14.91 3.72
CA GLU A 59 2.22 14.92 2.29
C GLU A 59 2.85 13.59 1.87
N HIS A 60 3.77 13.06 2.69
CA HIS A 60 4.42 11.79 2.44
C HIS A 60 3.43 10.63 2.39
N THR A 61 2.54 10.54 3.37
CA THR A 61 1.55 9.46 3.45
C THR A 61 0.55 9.54 2.31
N LEU A 62 0.08 10.74 1.95
CA LEU A 62 -0.82 10.93 0.82
C LEU A 62 -0.16 10.56 -0.51
N ALA A 63 1.11 10.91 -0.71
CA ALA A 63 1.86 10.50 -1.91
C ALA A 63 1.96 8.97 -2.05
N GLN A 64 2.16 8.25 -0.94
CA GLN A 64 2.15 6.78 -0.95
C GLN A 64 0.75 6.20 -1.25
N VAL A 65 -0.32 6.82 -0.76
CA VAL A 65 -1.70 6.42 -1.10
C VAL A 65 -1.97 6.64 -2.58
N GLU A 66 -1.63 7.82 -3.11
CA GLU A 66 -1.78 8.14 -4.53
C GLU A 66 -0.97 7.20 -5.42
N GLY A 67 0.30 6.95 -5.08
CA GLY A 67 1.18 6.03 -5.78
C GLY A 67 0.64 4.60 -5.73
N GLY A 68 0.28 4.10 -4.55
CA GLY A 68 -0.24 2.76 -4.32
C GLY A 68 -1.56 2.49 -5.05
N LEU A 69 -2.43 3.50 -5.19
CA LEU A 69 -3.75 3.38 -5.83
C LEU A 69 -3.81 3.91 -7.27
N LYS A 70 -2.68 4.35 -7.84
CA LYS A 70 -2.61 4.89 -9.20
C LYS A 70 -3.24 3.96 -10.24
N ASP A 71 -4.13 4.50 -11.08
CA ASP A 71 -4.91 3.79 -12.11
C ASP A 71 -5.72 2.59 -11.59
N LEU A 72 -6.09 2.60 -10.30
CA LEU A 72 -7.02 1.62 -9.74
C LEU A 72 -8.48 2.07 -10.02
N PRO A 73 -9.36 1.19 -10.51
CA PRO A 73 -10.78 1.51 -10.66
C PRO A 73 -11.41 1.94 -9.33
N ALA A 74 -12.35 2.89 -9.39
CA ALA A 74 -12.99 3.45 -8.20
C ALA A 74 -13.68 2.36 -7.35
N GLU A 75 -14.31 1.38 -8.00
CA GLU A 75 -15.00 0.27 -7.33
C GLU A 75 -14.03 -0.64 -6.56
N GLN A 76 -12.78 -0.74 -7.02
CA GLN A 76 -11.74 -1.45 -6.27
C GLN A 76 -11.26 -0.61 -5.09
N ALA A 77 -11.04 0.69 -5.30
CA ALA A 77 -10.63 1.61 -4.24
C ALA A 77 -11.59 1.64 -3.05
N GLU A 78 -12.91 1.48 -3.25
CA GLU A 78 -13.91 1.37 -2.17
C GLU A 78 -13.67 0.22 -1.19
N THR A 79 -12.98 -0.83 -1.64
CA THR A 79 -12.78 -2.05 -0.86
C THR A 79 -11.37 -2.19 -0.29
N VAL A 80 -10.46 -1.30 -0.68
CA VAL A 80 -9.07 -1.37 -0.22
C VAL A 80 -9.02 -1.09 1.27
N VAL A 81 -8.17 -1.81 2.00
CA VAL A 81 -7.92 -1.50 3.41
C VAL A 81 -6.63 -0.68 3.47
N ILE A 82 -6.68 0.49 4.10
CA ILE A 82 -5.48 1.30 4.39
C ILE A 82 -5.03 1.02 5.82
N ALA A 83 -3.75 0.71 5.98
CA ALA A 83 -3.09 0.59 7.27
C ALA A 83 -2.05 1.72 7.40
N TYR A 84 -2.26 2.64 8.34
CA TYR A 84 -1.32 3.71 8.64
C TYR A 84 -0.32 3.27 9.71
N GLU A 85 0.98 3.38 9.40
CA GLU A 85 2.12 2.93 10.22
C GLU A 85 3.05 4.13 10.52
N PRO A 86 2.84 4.87 11.64
CA PRO A 86 3.69 6.00 12.01
C PRO A 86 5.06 5.61 12.57
#